data_AF-A0A094SAM8-F1
#
_entry.id   AF-A0A094SAM8-F1
#
_cell.length_a   1.000
_cell.length_b   1.000
_cell.length_c   1.000
_cell.angle_alpha   90.00
_cell.angle_beta   90.00
_cell.angle_gamma   90.00
#
_symmetry.space_group_name_H-M   'P 1'
#
loop_
_entity.id
_entity.type
_entity.pdbx_description
1 polymer ?
#
loop_
_entity_poly.entity_id
_entity_poly.type
_entity_poly.pdbx_seq_one_letter_code
_entity_poly.pdbx_strand_id
1 'polypeptide(L)'
;MKRDTQLVGTPGEHPVLSRLLGTSKKRLFINTKLVKKSLFAILITTLFVTYLQPASAAERKKPSWLASCPEVIDVTPNIETKKTQNLRFLNTGQEFTLLAKNSVHPVTEPQSIIGCYVIEDLVSNRDSSPEWQVGSLSRDINGYYFRNAAGVTWRLSVGADGLTLETLPGSLYYKAGFGFKIDETYVKATDCKVKDSKLGSIRLGFPRNSERVPQFAITQNLILVVDFPDARLSESLASVVNNVLSPTTVERFFNVSSNGKFSPKFSTFPAVITLNSLDSSFVPESTGRYFNNGIQQDHRMVKEAVSLAKLQGQLNNYSSITVFAPTSKSLGYYGSAFLELPIDVGGKTTINSQLVGQVGTVNSPVPSWKVFAHEYGHLLGMYDYYIPATGTTGKSPGPFDLMGNTSGNANSFFGFQRWVQGWIEDSEVICDYTTNSSTIHSLTPLNQNSGKKLYVHPIDGKLALVIEFRTESEFDVLKGNDGLLVYLIDMKVASLKGPISIQPSEQDIVLSPRDDVEKYSRAPLSSGQTVKVKDLVIVAEDVSQERATFKVLTDIEFQAKQDAEARAAAELKAKQESAAKAAAAKKTTITCTKGKLTRKITALKPVCPAGYKKK
;
A
#
# COMPACT_ATOMS: atom_id res chain seq x y z
N MET A 1 17.57 -4.25 -56.70
CA MET A 1 17.22 -5.46 -57.49
C MET A 1 15.86 -5.93 -56.99
N LYS A 2 14.80 -5.64 -57.76
CA LYS A 2 13.39 -6.01 -57.50
C LYS A 2 13.06 -7.30 -58.25
N ARG A 3 12.10 -8.09 -57.72
CA ARG A 3 11.13 -9.00 -58.39
C ARG A 3 10.28 -9.62 -57.24
N ASP A 4 8.98 -9.36 -57.04
CA ASP A 4 7.78 -9.64 -57.87
C ASP A 4 7.76 -11.10 -58.36
N THR A 5 6.74 -11.96 -58.25
CA THR A 5 5.25 -11.90 -58.19
C THR A 5 4.80 -13.37 -57.85
N GLN A 6 3.59 -13.78 -57.42
CA GLN A 6 2.26 -13.57 -58.02
C GLN A 6 1.14 -14.24 -57.17
N LEU A 7 -0.05 -13.64 -57.21
CA LEU A 7 -1.37 -14.08 -56.70
C LEU A 7 -2.23 -14.68 -57.83
N VAL A 8 -3.13 -15.63 -57.51
CA VAL A 8 -4.43 -15.95 -58.18
C VAL A 8 -5.29 -16.70 -57.13
N GLY A 9 -6.60 -16.53 -56.90
CA GLY A 9 -7.68 -15.72 -57.48
C GLY A 9 -9.02 -16.10 -56.80
N THR A 10 -9.97 -15.16 -56.75
CA THR A 10 -11.39 -15.32 -56.34
C THR A 10 -12.31 -15.45 -57.57
N PRO A 11 -13.61 -15.78 -57.38
CA PRO A 11 -14.71 -14.86 -57.79
C PRO A 11 -15.84 -14.81 -56.73
N GLY A 12 -16.59 -13.72 -56.45
CA GLY A 12 -17.50 -12.91 -57.31
C GLY A 12 -18.92 -13.52 -57.28
N GLU A 13 -20.08 -12.88 -57.01
CA GLU A 13 -20.57 -11.50 -57.19
C GLU A 13 -21.86 -11.19 -56.37
N HIS A 14 -22.15 -9.88 -56.21
CA HIS A 14 -23.40 -9.22 -55.73
C HIS A 14 -24.43 -8.99 -56.87
N PRO A 15 -25.68 -8.52 -56.60
CA PRO A 15 -26.04 -7.07 -56.60
C PRO A 15 -27.09 -6.71 -55.49
N VAL A 16 -27.22 -5.54 -54.84
CA VAL A 16 -27.33 -4.09 -55.16
C VAL A 16 -28.77 -3.53 -55.34
N LEU A 17 -29.16 -2.72 -54.33
CA LEU A 17 -30.00 -1.48 -54.26
C LEU A 17 -31.54 -1.38 -54.47
N SER A 18 -32.22 -0.95 -53.38
CA SER A 18 -32.92 0.35 -53.19
C SER A 18 -34.47 0.51 -53.22
N ARG A 19 -34.97 1.08 -52.10
CA ARG A 19 -36.09 2.04 -51.81
C ARG A 19 -37.46 1.91 -52.49
N LEU A 20 -38.55 1.96 -51.68
CA LEU A 20 -39.53 3.07 -51.61
C LEU A 20 -40.71 2.84 -50.63
N LEU A 21 -40.97 3.87 -49.81
CA LEU A 21 -42.19 4.44 -49.19
C LEU A 21 -43.55 3.68 -49.09
N GLY A 22 -44.22 3.86 -47.93
CA GLY A 22 -45.69 3.78 -47.76
C GLY A 22 -46.14 3.59 -46.29
N THR A 23 -46.40 4.66 -45.52
CA THR A 23 -47.73 5.12 -45.03
C THR A 23 -48.60 4.01 -44.38
N SER A 24 -49.01 4.08 -43.11
CA SER A 24 -50.11 4.94 -42.62
C SER A 24 -50.33 4.73 -41.10
N LYS A 25 -50.45 5.84 -40.36
CA LYS A 25 -51.02 5.94 -39.00
C LYS A 25 -52.28 6.83 -39.08
N LYS A 26 -53.41 6.36 -38.54
CA LYS A 26 -54.61 7.14 -38.14
C LYS A 26 -55.32 6.29 -37.07
N ARG A 27 -55.96 6.76 -36.00
CA ARG A 27 -56.19 8.03 -35.28
C ARG A 27 -56.75 7.56 -33.91
N LEU A 28 -56.26 8.04 -32.77
CA LEU A 28 -56.88 9.07 -31.91
C LEU A 28 -58.35 8.80 -31.52
N PHE A 29 -58.66 8.71 -30.22
CA PHE A 29 -59.63 9.61 -29.56
C PHE A 29 -59.57 9.48 -28.02
N ILE A 30 -59.36 10.63 -27.38
CA ILE A 30 -59.56 10.90 -25.96
C ILE A 30 -61.03 11.27 -25.77
N ASN A 31 -61.67 10.87 -24.67
CA ASN A 31 -62.81 11.62 -24.16
C ASN A 31 -62.90 11.57 -22.62
N THR A 32 -62.98 12.77 -22.05
CA THR A 32 -63.10 13.17 -20.64
C THR A 32 -64.55 13.26 -20.17
N LYS A 33 -64.82 13.05 -18.87
CA LYS A 33 -65.87 13.65 -17.99
C LYS A 33 -65.80 12.93 -16.62
N LEU A 34 -65.39 13.50 -15.48
CA LEU A 34 -65.84 14.67 -14.68
C LEU A 34 -67.24 14.51 -14.05
N VAL A 35 -67.32 14.14 -12.76
CA VAL A 35 -68.36 14.59 -11.80
C VAL A 35 -67.80 14.61 -10.36
N LYS A 36 -67.93 15.77 -9.71
CA LYS A 36 -67.71 16.06 -8.28
C LYS A 36 -68.91 15.62 -7.43
N LYS A 37 -68.70 15.13 -6.19
CA LYS A 37 -69.26 15.71 -4.94
C LYS A 37 -68.89 14.88 -3.70
N SER A 38 -68.36 15.57 -2.70
CA SER A 38 -68.08 15.10 -1.35
C SER A 38 -69.37 14.97 -0.52
N LEU A 39 -69.42 14.03 0.42
CA LEU A 39 -69.96 14.26 1.78
C LEU A 39 -69.38 13.21 2.76
N PHE A 40 -69.05 13.68 3.95
CA PHE A 40 -68.33 13.01 5.05
C PHE A 40 -69.30 12.36 6.05
N ALA A 41 -68.97 11.17 6.59
CA ALA A 41 -69.31 10.66 7.94
C ALA A 41 -68.70 9.24 8.13
N ILE A 42 -67.49 9.11 8.67
CA ILE A 42 -67.16 8.73 10.07
C ILE A 42 -67.74 7.36 10.51
N LEU A 43 -66.92 6.29 10.52
CA LEU A 43 -66.60 5.51 11.73
C LEU A 43 -65.46 4.47 11.49
N ILE A 44 -64.26 4.81 11.98
CA ILE A 44 -63.27 4.00 12.73
C ILE A 44 -63.18 2.48 12.44
N THR A 45 -62.06 2.04 11.87
CA THR A 45 -61.12 1.14 12.57
C THR A 45 -59.75 1.05 11.88
N THR A 46 -58.73 1.21 12.71
CA THR A 46 -57.28 1.12 12.48
C THR A 46 -56.82 -0.13 11.71
N LEU A 47 -56.07 0.08 10.62
CA LEU A 47 -54.99 -0.81 10.21
C LEU A 47 -53.92 0.00 9.46
N PHE A 48 -53.10 0.75 10.22
CA PHE A 48 -51.81 1.19 9.72
C PHE A 48 -50.86 -0.02 9.78
N VAL A 49 -50.94 -0.87 8.75
CA VAL A 49 -49.80 -1.71 8.36
C VAL A 49 -49.07 -0.93 7.29
N THR A 50 -48.14 -0.07 7.69
CA THR A 50 -47.04 0.30 6.80
C THR A 50 -46.23 -0.97 6.58
N TYR A 51 -46.48 -1.62 5.44
CA TYR A 51 -45.68 -2.73 4.95
C TYR A 51 -44.22 -2.31 4.90
N LEU A 52 -43.38 -2.99 5.70
CA LEU A 52 -41.99 -3.25 5.35
C LEU A 52 -42.00 -3.92 3.97
N GLN A 53 -41.71 -3.18 2.90
CA GLN A 53 -41.41 -3.81 1.62
C GLN A 53 -39.91 -4.12 1.57
N PRO A 54 -39.50 -5.39 1.67
CA PRO A 54 -38.17 -5.77 1.24
C PRO A 54 -38.04 -5.40 -0.25
N ALA A 55 -36.96 -4.72 -0.61
CA ALA A 55 -36.62 -4.55 -2.01
C ALA A 55 -36.18 -5.90 -2.56
N SER A 56 -36.72 -6.31 -3.70
CA SER A 56 -36.37 -7.63 -4.25
C SER A 56 -34.90 -7.67 -4.67
N ALA A 57 -34.28 -8.84 -4.49
CA ALA A 57 -32.91 -9.14 -4.95
C ALA A 57 -32.65 -8.75 -6.42
N ALA A 58 -33.68 -8.86 -7.26
CA ALA A 58 -33.62 -8.58 -8.69
C ALA A 58 -33.40 -7.09 -9.02
N GLU A 59 -33.81 -6.17 -8.13
CA GLU A 59 -33.69 -4.73 -8.35
C GLU A 59 -32.28 -4.18 -8.11
N ARG A 60 -31.40 -4.98 -7.49
CA ARG A 60 -30.05 -4.56 -7.06
C ARG A 60 -28.94 -5.25 -7.87
N LYS A 61 -29.09 -5.30 -9.19
CA LYS A 61 -28.12 -5.93 -10.10
C LYS A 61 -27.85 -5.09 -11.36
N LYS A 62 -26.58 -4.77 -11.67
CA LYS A 62 -26.22 -4.19 -12.98
C LYS A 62 -26.36 -5.24 -14.10
N PRO A 63 -26.71 -4.85 -15.34
CA PRO A 63 -26.83 -5.79 -16.46
C PRO A 63 -25.58 -6.63 -16.72
N SER A 64 -24.39 -6.12 -16.39
CA SER A 64 -23.10 -6.81 -16.56
C SER A 64 -22.72 -7.75 -15.41
N TRP A 65 -23.45 -7.73 -14.30
CA TRP A 65 -23.14 -8.60 -13.16
C TRP A 65 -23.61 -10.02 -13.43
N LEU A 66 -22.84 -10.99 -12.93
CA LEU A 66 -23.20 -12.41 -13.03
C LEU A 66 -24.19 -12.82 -11.92
N ALA A 67 -24.07 -12.27 -10.71
CA ALA A 67 -24.92 -12.57 -9.54
C ALA A 67 -25.84 -11.40 -9.12
N SER A 68 -26.92 -11.68 -8.38
CA SER A 68 -27.84 -10.70 -7.78
C SER A 68 -27.61 -10.57 -6.28
N CYS A 69 -27.94 -9.41 -5.71
CA CYS A 69 -27.83 -9.23 -4.27
C CYS A 69 -28.87 -10.05 -3.51
N PRO A 70 -28.53 -10.73 -2.41
CA PRO A 70 -29.53 -11.34 -1.56
C PRO A 70 -30.51 -10.31 -1.00
N GLU A 71 -31.68 -10.80 -0.58
CA GLU A 71 -32.69 -9.95 0.06
C GLU A 71 -32.11 -9.23 1.28
N VAL A 72 -32.48 -7.95 1.44
CA VAL A 72 -32.07 -7.10 2.56
C VAL A 72 -33.24 -6.99 3.53
N ILE A 73 -33.05 -7.50 4.74
CA ILE A 73 -34.08 -7.55 5.79
C ILE A 73 -33.65 -6.69 6.97
N ASP A 74 -34.55 -5.85 7.46
CA ASP A 74 -34.45 -5.22 8.79
C ASP A 74 -35.80 -5.35 9.50
N VAL A 75 -35.89 -6.26 10.47
CA VAL A 75 -37.13 -6.45 11.23
C VAL A 75 -37.34 -5.38 12.31
N THR A 76 -36.34 -4.52 12.54
CA THR A 76 -36.37 -3.45 13.55
C THR A 76 -35.97 -2.08 12.95
N PRO A 77 -36.64 -1.59 11.89
CA PRO A 77 -36.21 -0.40 11.13
C PRO A 77 -36.15 0.90 11.94
N ASN A 78 -36.83 0.96 13.10
CA ASN A 78 -36.84 2.12 13.98
C ASN A 78 -35.60 2.21 14.87
N ILE A 79 -34.81 1.14 14.99
CA ILE A 79 -33.54 1.15 15.74
C ILE A 79 -32.45 1.66 14.79
N GLU A 80 -31.94 2.86 15.06
CA GLU A 80 -30.87 3.46 14.26
C GLU A 80 -29.65 2.53 14.20
N THR A 81 -29.01 2.51 13.03
CA THR A 81 -27.79 1.77 12.79
C THR A 81 -26.65 2.75 12.52
N LYS A 82 -25.42 2.26 12.64
CA LYS A 82 -24.26 3.01 12.17
C LYS A 82 -24.41 3.34 10.69
N LYS A 83 -23.78 4.43 10.26
CA LYS A 83 -23.76 4.83 8.85
C LYS A 83 -22.41 4.50 8.23
N THR A 84 -22.42 3.98 7.00
CA THR A 84 -21.23 3.66 6.23
C THR A 84 -21.48 3.78 4.73
N GLN A 85 -20.39 3.81 3.97
CA GLN A 85 -20.40 3.56 2.53
C GLN A 85 -19.79 2.19 2.20
N ASN A 86 -18.98 1.63 3.10
CA ASN A 86 -18.23 0.40 2.86
C ASN A 86 -18.25 -0.52 4.08
N LEU A 87 -18.23 -1.82 3.81
CA LEU A 87 -17.87 -2.85 4.77
C LEU A 87 -16.56 -3.49 4.37
N ARG A 88 -15.81 -3.90 5.38
CA ARG A 88 -14.45 -4.36 5.18
C ARG A 88 -14.24 -5.67 5.90
N PHE A 89 -14.05 -6.76 5.15
CA PHE A 89 -13.90 -8.08 5.75
C PHE A 89 -12.49 -8.24 6.35
N LEU A 90 -12.42 -8.33 7.67
CA LEU A 90 -11.17 -8.22 8.43
C LEU A 90 -10.16 -9.32 8.10
N ASN A 91 -10.63 -10.49 7.68
CA ASN A 91 -9.76 -11.61 7.34
C ASN A 91 -8.93 -11.33 6.06
N THR A 92 -9.58 -10.97 4.96
CA THR A 92 -8.94 -10.99 3.63
C THR A 92 -8.48 -9.64 3.11
N GLY A 93 -8.79 -8.53 3.79
CA GLY A 93 -8.50 -7.23 3.19
C GLY A 93 -9.65 -6.64 2.35
N GLN A 94 -10.56 -7.49 1.93
CA GLN A 94 -11.59 -7.20 0.94
C GLN A 94 -12.57 -6.11 1.41
N GLU A 95 -12.84 -5.15 0.52
CA GLU A 95 -13.80 -4.06 0.71
C GLU A 95 -15.05 -4.36 -0.12
N PHE A 96 -16.21 -4.14 0.49
CA PHE A 96 -17.50 -4.22 -0.16
C PHE A 96 -18.18 -2.85 -0.07
N THR A 97 -18.65 -2.35 -1.20
CA THR A 97 -19.30 -1.05 -1.30
C THR A 97 -20.80 -1.18 -1.20
N LEU A 98 -21.42 -0.33 -0.37
CA LEU A 98 -22.86 -0.25 -0.17
C LEU A 98 -23.54 0.35 -1.41
N LEU A 99 -24.54 -0.36 -1.94
CA LEU A 99 -25.42 0.16 -2.98
C LEU A 99 -26.53 1.02 -2.37
N ALA A 100 -26.88 2.11 -3.06
CA ALA A 100 -28.02 2.92 -2.69
C ALA A 100 -29.32 2.10 -2.74
N LYS A 101 -30.28 2.45 -1.87
CA LYS A 101 -31.55 1.75 -1.77
C LYS A 101 -32.24 1.70 -3.14
N ASN A 102 -32.64 0.50 -3.57
CA ASN A 102 -33.30 0.24 -4.86
C ASN A 102 -32.50 0.76 -6.07
N SER A 103 -31.18 0.78 -5.95
CA SER A 103 -30.26 1.23 -6.98
C SER A 103 -29.13 0.23 -7.16
N VAL A 104 -28.52 0.29 -8.34
CA VAL A 104 -27.32 -0.48 -8.71
C VAL A 104 -26.04 0.35 -8.56
N HIS A 105 -26.16 1.60 -8.13
CA HIS A 105 -25.06 2.53 -7.92
C HIS A 105 -24.65 2.58 -6.44
N PRO A 106 -23.35 2.74 -6.14
CA PRO A 106 -22.86 3.01 -4.79
C PRO A 106 -23.53 4.22 -4.13
N VAL A 107 -23.63 4.20 -2.80
CA VAL A 107 -24.04 5.39 -2.03
C VAL A 107 -22.98 6.49 -2.13
N THR A 108 -23.43 7.72 -2.34
CA THR A 108 -22.53 8.90 -2.42
C THR A 108 -22.20 9.48 -1.04
N GLU A 109 -22.97 9.12 0.00
CA GLU A 109 -22.80 9.55 1.39
C GLU A 109 -23.06 8.36 2.34
N PRO A 110 -22.53 8.38 3.58
CA PRO A 110 -22.77 7.30 4.54
C PRO A 110 -24.27 7.08 4.83
N GLN A 111 -24.75 5.85 4.66
CA GLN A 111 -26.13 5.42 4.94
C GLN A 111 -26.15 4.27 5.95
N SER A 112 -27.31 3.87 6.45
CA SER A 112 -27.49 2.68 7.33
C SER A 112 -26.63 1.50 6.85
N ILE A 113 -25.94 0.83 7.78
CA ILE A 113 -25.13 -0.35 7.45
C ILE A 113 -25.98 -1.47 6.82
N ILE A 114 -27.29 -1.51 7.04
CA ILE A 114 -28.16 -2.55 6.48
C ILE A 114 -28.38 -2.28 5.00
N GLY A 115 -27.95 -3.21 4.15
CA GLY A 115 -27.94 -2.97 2.71
C GLY A 115 -27.30 -4.07 1.88
N CYS A 116 -27.22 -3.79 0.59
CA CYS A 116 -26.56 -4.63 -0.40
C CYS A 116 -25.14 -4.15 -0.62
N TYR A 117 -24.19 -5.07 -0.65
CA TYR A 117 -22.76 -4.83 -0.68
C TYR A 117 -22.14 -5.58 -1.85
N VAL A 118 -21.28 -4.89 -2.62
CA VAL A 118 -20.66 -5.44 -3.83
C VAL A 118 -19.17 -5.09 -3.92
N ILE A 119 -18.41 -5.91 -4.63
CA ILE A 119 -17.01 -5.64 -4.96
C ILE A 119 -16.92 -5.41 -6.46
N GLU A 120 -17.21 -4.18 -6.86
CA GLU A 120 -17.56 -3.83 -8.23
C GLU A 120 -16.56 -4.37 -9.27
N ASP A 121 -15.26 -4.25 -9.01
CA ASP A 121 -14.18 -4.69 -9.92
C ASP A 121 -14.14 -6.21 -10.16
N LEU A 122 -14.73 -7.01 -9.27
CA LEU A 122 -14.70 -8.47 -9.34
C LEU A 122 -16.00 -9.05 -9.88
N VAL A 123 -17.16 -8.43 -9.65
CA VAL A 123 -18.47 -9.02 -10.02
C VAL A 123 -18.65 -9.18 -11.54
N SER A 124 -17.90 -8.43 -12.36
CA SER A 124 -17.89 -8.57 -13.83
C SER A 124 -16.90 -9.59 -14.37
N ASN A 125 -15.99 -10.14 -13.55
CA ASN A 125 -14.97 -11.08 -14.00
C ASN A 125 -15.49 -12.53 -13.90
N ARG A 126 -15.53 -13.22 -15.05
CA ARG A 126 -16.01 -14.61 -15.18
C ARG A 126 -15.14 -15.62 -14.44
N ASP A 127 -13.86 -15.32 -14.21
CA ASP A 127 -12.92 -16.19 -13.51
C ASP A 127 -12.98 -16.02 -11.98
N SER A 128 -13.65 -14.96 -11.51
CA SER A 128 -13.97 -14.80 -10.09
C SER A 128 -15.28 -15.53 -9.77
N SER A 129 -15.54 -15.79 -8.48
CA SER A 129 -16.83 -16.37 -8.07
C SER A 129 -17.81 -15.25 -7.68
N PRO A 130 -18.54 -14.63 -8.64
CA PRO A 130 -19.34 -13.39 -8.48
C PRO A 130 -20.29 -13.44 -7.28
N GLU A 131 -20.74 -14.65 -6.94
CA GLU A 131 -21.65 -14.88 -5.84
C GLU A 131 -21.04 -14.63 -4.45
N TRP A 132 -19.72 -14.71 -4.33
CA TRP A 132 -18.97 -14.36 -3.12
C TRP A 132 -18.64 -12.87 -3.01
N GLN A 133 -18.70 -12.14 -4.13
CA GLN A 133 -18.40 -10.71 -4.19
C GLN A 133 -19.65 -9.83 -4.09
N VAL A 134 -20.82 -10.43 -3.87
CA VAL A 134 -22.09 -9.76 -3.67
C VAL A 134 -22.76 -10.35 -2.43
N GLY A 135 -23.26 -9.50 -1.52
CA GLY A 135 -24.00 -9.96 -0.35
C GLY A 135 -24.85 -8.88 0.31
N SER A 136 -25.75 -9.28 1.21
CA SER A 136 -26.54 -8.36 2.02
C SER A 136 -26.14 -8.43 3.49
N LEU A 137 -25.96 -7.27 4.11
CA LEU A 137 -25.98 -7.16 5.57
C LEU A 137 -27.42 -6.87 5.99
N SER A 138 -27.98 -7.72 6.84
CA SER A 138 -29.37 -7.69 7.30
C SER A 138 -29.44 -7.81 8.82
N ARG A 139 -30.60 -7.50 9.38
CA ARG A 139 -30.91 -7.62 10.81
C ARG A 139 -32.25 -8.32 11.01
N ASP A 140 -32.22 -9.49 11.65
CA ASP A 140 -33.42 -10.21 12.08
C ASP A 140 -33.55 -10.17 13.62
N ILE A 141 -34.48 -10.97 14.16
CA ILE A 141 -34.74 -11.05 15.61
C ILE A 141 -33.53 -11.53 16.43
N ASN A 142 -32.58 -12.22 15.79
CA ASN A 142 -31.37 -12.75 16.43
C ASN A 142 -30.16 -11.82 16.25
N GLY A 143 -30.35 -10.64 15.64
CA GLY A 143 -29.29 -9.66 15.39
C GLY A 143 -28.84 -9.60 13.93
N TYR A 144 -27.60 -9.18 13.72
CA TYR A 144 -27.06 -8.97 12.38
C TYR A 144 -26.63 -10.28 11.73
N TYR A 145 -26.75 -10.34 10.40
CA TYR A 145 -26.17 -11.41 9.60
C TYR A 145 -25.79 -10.90 8.21
N PHE A 146 -24.70 -11.45 7.68
CA PHE A 146 -24.32 -11.23 6.29
C PHE A 146 -24.67 -12.47 5.47
N ARG A 147 -25.33 -12.31 4.32
CA ARG A 147 -25.60 -13.41 3.39
C ARG A 147 -24.99 -13.06 2.04
N ASN A 148 -24.22 -13.97 1.44
CA ASN A 148 -23.72 -13.77 0.07
C ASN A 148 -24.71 -14.34 -0.97
N ALA A 149 -24.48 -14.06 -2.26
CA ALA A 149 -25.36 -14.54 -3.32
C ALA A 149 -25.29 -16.07 -3.54
N ALA A 150 -24.23 -16.73 -3.05
CA ALA A 150 -24.12 -18.19 -3.02
C ALA A 150 -24.99 -18.84 -1.91
N GLY A 151 -25.66 -18.02 -1.09
CA GLY A 151 -26.54 -18.46 -0.02
C GLY A 151 -25.86 -18.73 1.32
N VAL A 152 -24.54 -18.55 1.42
CA VAL A 152 -23.79 -18.68 2.67
C VAL A 152 -24.14 -17.53 3.61
N THR A 153 -24.39 -17.84 4.88
CA THR A 153 -24.81 -16.88 5.90
C THR A 153 -23.85 -16.88 7.08
N TRP A 154 -23.37 -15.70 7.47
CA TRP A 154 -22.57 -15.47 8.67
C TRP A 154 -23.41 -14.72 9.69
N ARG A 155 -23.57 -15.30 10.89
CA ARG A 155 -24.18 -14.59 12.02
C ARG A 155 -23.15 -13.66 12.65
N LEU A 156 -23.61 -12.46 13.01
CA LEU A 156 -22.74 -11.37 13.43
C LEU A 156 -23.18 -10.80 14.78
N SER A 157 -22.20 -10.49 15.62
CA SER A 157 -22.39 -9.71 16.84
C SER A 157 -21.67 -8.36 16.73
N VAL A 158 -22.21 -7.32 17.36
CA VAL A 158 -21.55 -6.02 17.40
C VAL A 158 -20.42 -6.10 18.42
N GLY A 159 -19.18 -5.90 17.97
CA GLY A 159 -17.99 -5.87 18.79
C GLY A 159 -17.99 -4.70 19.77
N ALA A 160 -17.14 -4.79 20.80
CA ALA A 160 -17.05 -3.78 21.85
C ALA A 160 -16.65 -2.37 21.36
N ASP A 161 -16.01 -2.29 20.20
CA ASP A 161 -15.64 -1.03 19.55
C ASP A 161 -16.83 -0.31 18.89
N GLY A 162 -17.98 -0.98 18.75
CA GLY A 162 -19.16 -0.49 18.04
C GLY A 162 -18.96 -0.30 16.53
N LEU A 163 -17.83 -0.77 15.99
CA LEU A 163 -17.39 -0.61 14.60
C LEU A 163 -17.11 -1.93 13.91
N THR A 164 -17.06 -3.03 14.66
CA THR A 164 -16.82 -4.37 14.12
C THR A 164 -18.09 -5.21 14.27
N LEU A 165 -18.49 -5.89 13.20
CA LEU A 165 -19.52 -6.92 13.20
C LEU A 165 -18.80 -8.27 13.18
N GLU A 166 -18.51 -8.80 14.36
CA GLU A 166 -17.76 -10.03 14.56
C GLU A 166 -18.58 -11.26 14.13
N THR A 167 -17.98 -12.11 13.31
CA THR A 167 -18.56 -13.40 12.95
C THR A 167 -18.67 -14.30 14.17
N LEU A 168 -19.74 -15.08 14.26
CA LEU A 168 -19.96 -16.01 15.37
C LEU A 168 -19.37 -17.41 15.07
N PRO A 169 -19.00 -18.18 16.12
CA PRO A 169 -18.56 -19.57 15.99
C PRO A 169 -19.49 -20.41 15.12
N GLY A 170 -18.92 -21.30 14.31
CA GLY A 170 -19.66 -22.15 13.36
C GLY A 170 -19.88 -21.52 11.99
N SER A 171 -19.54 -20.23 11.80
CA SER A 171 -19.52 -19.63 10.48
C SER A 171 -18.34 -20.16 9.63
N LEU A 172 -18.53 -20.26 8.31
CA LEU A 172 -17.45 -20.63 7.39
C LEU A 172 -16.33 -19.57 7.47
N TYR A 173 -15.08 -20.02 7.66
CA TYR A 173 -13.91 -19.15 7.91
C TYR A 173 -13.98 -18.33 9.22
N TYR A 174 -14.75 -18.77 10.22
CA TYR A 174 -14.77 -18.14 11.53
C TYR A 174 -13.37 -18.07 12.18
N LYS A 175 -13.05 -16.91 12.74
CA LYS A 175 -11.93 -16.69 13.66
C LYS A 175 -12.37 -15.69 14.73
N ALA A 176 -11.98 -15.93 15.98
CA ALA A 176 -12.33 -15.06 17.08
C ALA A 176 -11.84 -13.62 16.82
N GLY A 177 -12.71 -12.62 17.07
CA GLY A 177 -12.42 -11.21 16.84
C GLY A 177 -12.44 -10.76 15.37
N PHE A 178 -12.77 -11.64 14.41
CA PHE A 178 -12.82 -11.31 12.99
C PHE A 178 -14.26 -11.17 12.51
N GLY A 179 -14.47 -10.34 11.48
CA GLY A 179 -15.79 -10.06 10.93
C GLY A 179 -15.78 -8.96 9.88
N PHE A 180 -16.85 -8.17 9.82
CA PHE A 180 -16.95 -7.00 8.93
C PHE A 180 -16.74 -5.72 9.74
N LYS A 181 -15.73 -4.94 9.38
CA LYS A 181 -15.54 -3.59 9.93
C LYS A 181 -16.43 -2.61 9.18
N ILE A 182 -17.10 -1.76 9.94
CA ILE A 182 -17.90 -0.62 9.48
C ILE A 182 -16.92 0.52 9.24
N ASP A 183 -16.74 0.89 7.98
CA ASP A 183 -15.81 1.95 7.61
C ASP A 183 -16.42 3.34 7.84
N GLU A 184 -16.26 3.86 9.06
CA GLU A 184 -16.44 5.28 9.35
C GLU A 184 -15.29 6.07 8.71
N THR A 185 -15.45 6.39 7.44
CA THR A 185 -14.54 7.28 6.73
C THR A 185 -14.74 8.69 7.32
N TYR A 186 -13.68 9.50 7.44
CA TYR A 186 -13.69 10.96 7.66
C TYR A 186 -13.40 11.57 9.04
N VAL A 187 -13.16 10.82 10.12
CA VAL A 187 -12.60 11.45 11.34
C VAL A 187 -11.07 11.53 11.23
N LYS A 188 -10.53 12.72 10.97
CA LYS A 188 -9.08 12.98 10.94
C LYS A 188 -8.45 12.62 12.29
N ALA A 189 -7.39 11.82 12.29
CA ALA A 189 -6.69 11.45 13.53
C ALA A 189 -5.97 12.68 14.12
N THR A 190 -6.16 12.93 15.42
CA THR A 190 -5.51 14.07 16.11
C THR A 190 -4.14 13.71 16.70
N ASP A 191 -3.82 12.43 16.78
CA ASP A 191 -2.53 11.88 17.23
C ASP A 191 -1.65 11.38 16.07
N CYS A 192 -2.10 11.62 14.84
CA CYS A 192 -1.49 11.15 13.60
C CYS A 192 -1.38 9.63 13.41
N LYS A 193 -1.91 8.84 14.35
CA LYS A 193 -1.97 7.39 14.26
C LYS A 193 -3.27 7.02 13.53
N VAL A 194 -3.23 7.16 12.20
CA VAL A 194 -4.34 6.72 11.34
C VAL A 194 -4.66 5.26 11.63
N LYS A 195 -5.96 4.95 11.81
CA LYS A 195 -6.40 3.65 12.33
C LYS A 195 -6.26 2.59 11.25
N ASP A 196 -5.62 1.48 11.61
CA ASP A 196 -5.58 0.31 10.73
C ASP A 196 -7.01 -0.22 10.53
N SER A 197 -7.41 -0.41 9.27
CA SER A 197 -8.72 -0.96 8.93
C SER A 197 -8.72 -2.50 8.95
N LYS A 198 -7.57 -3.14 9.15
CA LYS A 198 -7.33 -4.58 9.08
C LYS A 198 -6.56 -5.06 10.30
N LEU A 199 -7.30 -5.26 11.39
CA LEU A 199 -6.77 -5.83 12.63
C LEU A 199 -6.58 -7.34 12.48
N GLY A 200 -5.47 -7.75 11.87
CA GLY A 200 -5.09 -9.15 11.66
C GLY A 200 -3.76 -9.51 12.33
N SER A 201 -3.21 -10.66 11.90
CA SER A 201 -1.90 -11.16 12.34
C SER A 201 -0.75 -10.24 11.90
N ILE A 202 -0.89 -9.61 10.74
CA ILE A 202 -0.08 -8.49 10.25
C ILE A 202 -0.90 -7.20 10.34
N ARG A 203 -0.21 -6.05 10.47
CA ARG A 203 -0.82 -4.71 10.55
C ARG A 203 0.04 -3.67 9.82
N LEU A 204 -0.63 -2.77 9.12
CA LEU A 204 -0.03 -1.64 8.41
C LEU A 204 0.12 -0.43 9.34
N GLY A 205 -0.79 -0.32 10.32
CA GLY A 205 -0.88 0.81 11.23
C GLY A 205 -1.04 0.39 12.69
N PHE A 206 -1.58 1.29 13.49
CA PHE A 206 -1.74 1.11 14.92
C PHE A 206 -3.08 0.43 15.30
N PRO A 207 -3.13 -0.30 16.43
CA PRO A 207 -1.98 -0.71 17.26
C PRO A 207 -1.26 -1.92 16.66
N ARG A 208 0.00 -2.14 17.04
CA ARG A 208 0.73 -3.39 16.74
C ARG A 208 -0.01 -4.62 17.28
N ASN A 209 0.10 -5.77 16.60
CA ASN A 209 -0.39 -7.04 17.12
C ASN A 209 0.59 -7.61 18.18
N SER A 210 0.12 -7.77 19.43
CA SER A 210 0.93 -8.27 20.55
C SER A 210 1.19 -9.78 20.53
N GLU A 211 0.53 -10.56 19.67
CA GLU A 211 0.78 -12.00 19.50
C GLU A 211 2.02 -12.30 18.64
N ARG A 212 2.57 -11.26 18.00
CA ARG A 212 3.78 -11.35 17.18
C ARG A 212 5.03 -11.41 18.04
N VAL A 213 6.16 -11.73 17.42
CA VAL A 213 7.48 -11.78 18.09
C VAL A 213 7.72 -10.44 18.82
N PRO A 214 8.22 -10.43 20.07
CA PRO A 214 8.56 -9.19 20.75
C PRO A 214 9.51 -8.33 19.91
N GLN A 215 9.22 -7.04 19.80
CA GLN A 215 9.93 -6.12 18.90
C GLN A 215 10.98 -5.26 19.60
N PHE A 216 11.30 -5.55 20.85
CA PHE A 216 12.28 -4.82 21.62
C PHE A 216 13.29 -5.76 22.23
N ALA A 217 14.45 -5.19 22.57
CA ALA A 217 15.57 -5.89 23.19
C ALA A 217 15.97 -7.12 22.38
N ILE A 218 16.48 -8.13 23.07
CA ILE A 218 16.96 -9.37 22.47
C ILE A 218 15.81 -10.38 22.43
N THR A 219 15.53 -10.93 21.25
CA THR A 219 14.69 -12.12 21.10
C THR A 219 15.56 -13.32 20.72
N GLN A 220 15.28 -14.47 21.32
CA GLN A 220 15.91 -15.73 20.95
C GLN A 220 15.05 -16.42 19.89
N ASN A 221 15.62 -16.77 18.76
CA ASN A 221 14.93 -17.39 17.63
C ASN A 221 15.74 -18.62 17.18
N LEU A 222 15.08 -19.70 16.78
CA LEU A 222 15.74 -20.96 16.44
C LEU A 222 15.66 -21.24 14.95
N ILE A 223 16.76 -21.67 14.35
CA ILE A 223 16.84 -22.21 12.99
C ILE A 223 16.96 -23.73 13.09
N LEU A 224 16.00 -24.43 12.49
CA LEU A 224 16.04 -25.86 12.22
C LEU A 224 16.47 -26.05 10.77
N VAL A 225 17.62 -26.69 10.55
CA VAL A 225 18.02 -27.11 9.20
C VAL A 225 17.50 -28.51 8.97
N VAL A 226 16.75 -28.71 7.88
CA VAL A 226 16.13 -29.99 7.55
C VAL A 226 16.67 -30.53 6.24
N ASP A 227 16.67 -31.85 6.13
CA ASP A 227 16.90 -32.58 4.88
C ASP A 227 15.97 -33.80 4.78
N PHE A 228 16.11 -34.58 3.72
CA PHE A 228 15.15 -35.64 3.38
C PHE A 228 15.87 -36.96 3.09
N PRO A 229 15.19 -38.12 3.15
CA PRO A 229 15.75 -39.40 2.75
C PRO A 229 16.22 -39.44 1.28
N ASP A 230 15.48 -38.77 0.38
CA ASP A 230 15.75 -38.66 -1.06
C ASP A 230 16.48 -37.37 -1.47
N ALA A 231 16.73 -36.46 -0.52
CA ALA A 231 17.43 -35.19 -0.73
C ALA A 231 18.25 -34.79 0.52
N ARG A 232 19.34 -35.52 0.76
CA ARG A 232 20.26 -35.32 1.88
C ARG A 232 21.11 -34.07 1.73
N LEU A 233 21.41 -33.43 2.86
CA LEU A 233 22.39 -32.34 2.91
C LEU A 233 23.82 -32.91 2.88
N SER A 234 24.62 -32.46 1.92
CA SER A 234 26.04 -32.84 1.79
C SER A 234 26.99 -31.86 2.47
N GLU A 235 26.58 -30.61 2.62
CA GLU A 235 27.37 -29.54 3.24
C GLU A 235 27.30 -29.59 4.77
N SER A 236 28.28 -28.98 5.45
CA SER A 236 28.21 -28.86 6.90
C SER A 236 27.11 -27.87 7.33
N LEU A 237 26.51 -28.13 8.48
CA LEU A 237 25.49 -27.26 9.10
C LEU A 237 25.97 -25.81 9.21
N ALA A 238 27.20 -25.61 9.68
CA ALA A 238 27.78 -24.28 9.82
C ALA A 238 27.96 -23.58 8.47
N SER A 239 28.36 -24.31 7.41
CA SER A 239 28.52 -23.74 6.07
C SER A 239 27.17 -23.31 5.51
N VAL A 240 26.16 -24.17 5.54
CA VAL A 240 24.85 -23.86 4.94
C VAL A 240 24.16 -22.72 5.67
N VAL A 241 24.28 -22.64 7.00
CA VAL A 241 23.67 -21.54 7.75
C VAL A 241 24.44 -20.23 7.57
N ASN A 242 25.76 -20.22 7.74
CA ASN A 242 26.51 -18.97 7.74
C ASN A 242 26.73 -18.39 6.35
N ASN A 243 26.96 -19.25 5.35
CA ASN A 243 27.32 -18.81 4.01
C ASN A 243 26.11 -18.71 3.08
N VAL A 244 25.07 -19.53 3.31
CA VAL A 244 23.84 -19.47 2.51
C VAL A 244 22.81 -18.63 3.24
N LEU A 245 22.27 -19.09 4.36
CA LEU A 245 21.14 -18.42 5.01
C LEU A 245 21.50 -17.03 5.58
N SER A 246 22.74 -16.86 6.03
CA SER A 246 23.34 -15.59 6.50
C SER A 246 22.55 -14.86 7.61
N PRO A 247 22.17 -15.53 8.71
CA PRO A 247 21.32 -14.94 9.75
C PRO A 247 21.96 -13.72 10.43
N THR A 248 23.29 -13.64 10.53
CA THR A 248 24.00 -12.51 11.15
C THR A 248 23.76 -11.19 10.43
N THR A 249 23.60 -11.21 9.10
CA THR A 249 23.19 -10.04 8.32
C THR A 249 21.77 -9.61 8.68
N VAL A 250 20.86 -10.57 8.90
CA VAL A 250 19.49 -10.30 9.35
C VAL A 250 19.49 -9.69 10.75
N GLU A 251 20.29 -10.21 11.69
CA GLU A 251 20.43 -9.61 13.03
C GLU A 251 20.85 -8.14 12.95
N ARG A 252 21.86 -7.84 12.12
CA ARG A 252 22.35 -6.48 11.93
C ARG A 252 21.32 -5.59 11.26
N PHE A 253 20.65 -6.08 10.22
CA PHE A 253 19.59 -5.35 9.52
C PHE A 253 18.49 -4.88 10.48
N PHE A 254 17.99 -5.76 11.36
CA PHE A 254 16.98 -5.39 12.35
C PHE A 254 17.52 -4.48 13.46
N ASN A 255 18.80 -4.64 13.86
CA ASN A 255 19.44 -3.75 14.83
C ASN A 255 19.56 -2.31 14.30
N VAL A 256 20.09 -2.15 13.09
CA VAL A 256 20.18 -0.84 12.42
C VAL A 256 18.79 -0.26 12.16
N SER A 257 17.86 -1.09 11.65
CA SER A 257 16.48 -0.70 11.41
C SER A 257 15.68 -0.41 12.68
N SER A 258 16.20 -0.68 13.87
CA SER A 258 15.55 -0.30 15.13
C SER A 258 16.31 0.76 15.91
N ASN A 259 17.40 1.32 15.33
CA ASN A 259 18.32 2.22 16.02
C ASN A 259 18.81 1.61 17.36
N GLY A 260 19.12 0.31 17.34
CA GLY A 260 19.59 -0.46 18.50
C GLY A 260 18.50 -0.93 19.47
N LYS A 261 17.22 -0.59 19.27
CA LYS A 261 16.13 -0.97 20.19
C LYS A 261 15.71 -2.44 20.09
N PHE A 262 16.02 -3.11 18.99
CA PHE A 262 15.68 -4.51 18.73
C PHE A 262 16.87 -5.29 18.20
N SER A 263 17.05 -6.53 18.64
CA SER A 263 18.16 -7.39 18.24
C SER A 263 17.72 -8.86 18.24
N PRO A 264 17.17 -9.36 17.13
CA PRO A 264 16.84 -10.77 17.04
C PRO A 264 18.16 -11.57 17.00
N LYS A 265 18.24 -12.59 17.84
CA LYS A 265 19.35 -13.56 17.85
C LYS A 265 18.86 -14.88 17.27
N PHE A 266 19.58 -15.38 16.27
CA PHE A 266 19.26 -16.63 15.61
C PHE A 266 20.27 -17.70 16.00
N SER A 267 19.81 -18.67 16.79
CA SER A 267 20.59 -19.86 17.12
C SER A 267 20.25 -20.98 16.15
N THR A 268 21.23 -21.82 15.80
CA THR A 268 21.00 -23.01 14.98
C THR A 268 20.87 -24.23 15.88
N PHE A 269 19.87 -25.07 15.61
CA PHE A 269 19.76 -26.37 16.26
C PHE A 269 20.98 -27.23 15.92
N PRO A 270 21.61 -27.93 16.88
CA PRO A 270 22.95 -28.50 16.69
C PRO A 270 23.02 -29.72 15.75
N ALA A 271 21.90 -30.13 15.16
CA ALA A 271 21.80 -31.25 14.24
C ALA A 271 20.93 -30.89 13.02
N VAL A 272 21.25 -31.52 11.89
CA VAL A 272 20.35 -31.54 10.72
C VAL A 272 19.20 -32.49 11.04
N ILE A 273 17.97 -32.02 10.88
CA ILE A 273 16.77 -32.81 11.11
C ILE A 273 16.36 -33.47 9.80
N THR A 274 16.71 -34.75 9.64
CA THR A 274 16.17 -35.57 8.57
C THR A 274 14.69 -35.83 8.80
N LEU A 275 13.85 -35.39 7.86
CA LEU A 275 12.43 -35.70 7.86
C LEU A 275 12.20 -37.19 7.54
N ASN A 276 11.07 -37.73 8.00
CA ASN A 276 10.64 -39.08 7.64
C ASN A 276 10.03 -39.08 6.23
N SER A 277 9.36 -37.99 5.86
CA SER A 277 8.79 -37.77 4.55
C SER A 277 9.87 -37.51 3.49
N LEU A 278 9.63 -38.00 2.28
CA LEU A 278 10.45 -37.70 1.10
C LEU A 278 10.24 -36.24 0.67
N ASP A 279 11.27 -35.56 0.15
CA ASP A 279 11.16 -34.23 -0.46
C ASP A 279 10.07 -34.23 -1.55
N SER A 280 10.13 -35.23 -2.41
CA SER A 280 9.16 -35.46 -3.50
C SER A 280 7.70 -35.56 -3.05
N SER A 281 7.44 -35.80 -1.76
CA SER A 281 6.07 -35.89 -1.21
C SER A 281 5.44 -34.54 -0.85
N PHE A 282 6.23 -33.46 -0.72
CA PHE A 282 5.72 -32.14 -0.28
C PHE A 282 5.17 -31.32 -1.43
N VAL A 283 5.73 -31.40 -2.63
CA VAL A 283 5.20 -30.68 -3.79
C VAL A 283 5.23 -31.62 -5.00
N PRO A 284 4.26 -32.53 -5.12
CA PRO A 284 4.27 -33.54 -6.18
C PRO A 284 4.04 -32.97 -7.59
N GLU A 285 3.60 -31.71 -7.71
CA GLU A 285 3.38 -31.05 -9.01
C GLU A 285 4.02 -29.64 -9.05
N SER A 286 4.70 -29.32 -10.15
CA SER A 286 5.41 -28.07 -10.44
C SER A 286 4.52 -26.82 -10.56
N THR A 287 3.27 -26.87 -10.08
CA THR A 287 2.25 -25.84 -10.28
C THR A 287 2.16 -24.82 -9.15
N GLY A 288 3.07 -24.85 -8.16
CA GLY A 288 3.06 -23.94 -7.02
C GLY A 288 1.87 -24.14 -6.08
N ARG A 289 1.19 -25.29 -6.17
CA ARG A 289 0.08 -25.65 -5.28
C ARG A 289 0.63 -26.38 -4.06
N TYR A 290 0.75 -25.65 -2.95
CA TYR A 290 1.11 -26.23 -1.64
C TYR A 290 -0.05 -26.95 -0.97
N PHE A 291 -1.16 -27.22 -1.68
CA PHE A 291 -2.28 -28.00 -1.17
C PHE A 291 -2.40 -29.31 -1.95
N ASN A 292 -2.30 -30.44 -1.24
CA ASN A 292 -2.54 -31.76 -1.80
C ASN A 292 -3.54 -32.50 -0.91
N ASN A 293 -4.65 -32.97 -1.50
CA ASN A 293 -5.76 -33.62 -0.78
C ASN A 293 -6.25 -32.85 0.46
N GLY A 294 -6.34 -31.52 0.36
CA GLY A 294 -6.76 -30.65 1.45
C GLY A 294 -5.69 -30.39 2.53
N ILE A 295 -4.48 -30.96 2.38
CA ILE A 295 -3.36 -30.77 3.31
C ILE A 295 -2.41 -29.72 2.73
N GLN A 296 -2.15 -28.67 3.50
CA GLN A 296 -1.11 -27.69 3.18
C GLN A 296 0.28 -28.28 3.48
N GLN A 297 1.11 -28.39 2.47
CA GLN A 297 2.32 -29.21 2.46
C GLN A 297 3.51 -28.50 3.13
N ASP A 298 3.64 -27.20 2.92
CA ASP A 298 4.56 -26.32 3.64
C ASP A 298 4.32 -26.38 5.17
N HIS A 299 3.06 -26.31 5.60
CA HIS A 299 2.65 -26.48 6.99
C HIS A 299 2.98 -27.89 7.52
N ARG A 300 2.77 -28.93 6.70
CA ARG A 300 3.14 -30.30 7.05
C ARG A 300 4.65 -30.41 7.30
N MET A 301 5.47 -29.81 6.42
CA MET A 301 6.93 -29.83 6.55
C MET A 301 7.38 -29.19 7.85
N VAL A 302 6.87 -27.99 8.15
CA VAL A 302 7.20 -27.28 9.39
C VAL A 302 6.79 -28.10 10.62
N LYS A 303 5.58 -28.67 10.63
CA LYS A 303 5.11 -29.50 11.74
C LYS A 303 5.95 -30.76 11.95
N GLU A 304 6.33 -31.43 10.87
CA GLU A 304 7.17 -32.63 10.92
C GLU A 304 8.58 -32.29 11.43
N ALA A 305 9.21 -31.25 10.87
CA ALA A 305 10.52 -30.77 11.30
C ALA A 305 10.57 -30.45 12.80
N VAL A 306 9.57 -29.70 13.29
CA VAL A 306 9.49 -29.34 14.71
C VAL A 306 9.22 -30.55 15.58
N SER A 307 8.35 -31.47 15.15
CA SER A 307 8.04 -32.68 15.90
C SER A 307 9.28 -33.57 16.09
N LEU A 308 10.11 -33.71 15.04
CA LEU A 308 11.35 -34.48 15.09
C LEU A 308 12.44 -33.77 15.90
N ALA A 309 12.59 -32.46 15.76
CA ALA A 309 13.55 -31.68 16.54
C ALA A 309 13.26 -31.76 18.05
N LYS A 310 11.98 -31.80 18.45
CA LYS A 310 11.58 -31.95 19.87
C LYS A 310 12.03 -33.25 20.51
N LEU A 311 12.17 -34.32 19.72
CA LEU A 311 12.66 -35.60 20.23
C LEU A 311 14.15 -35.53 20.61
N GLN A 312 14.86 -34.51 20.11
CA GLN A 312 16.30 -34.37 20.24
C GLN A 312 16.72 -33.17 21.11
N GLY A 313 15.80 -32.23 21.39
CA GLY A 313 16.12 -31.04 22.17
C GLY A 313 14.91 -30.17 22.52
N GLN A 314 15.14 -29.17 23.36
CA GLN A 314 14.12 -28.23 23.82
C GLN A 314 13.94 -27.05 22.85
N LEU A 315 12.69 -26.73 22.51
CA LEU A 315 12.36 -25.65 21.56
C LEU A 315 11.48 -24.55 22.17
N ASN A 316 11.03 -24.69 23.42
CA ASN A 316 10.03 -23.83 24.05
C ASN A 316 10.54 -22.44 24.50
N ASN A 317 11.86 -22.24 24.56
CA ASN A 317 12.50 -20.99 24.98
C ASN A 317 12.68 -19.96 23.85
N TYR A 318 12.27 -20.30 22.61
CA TYR A 318 12.41 -19.42 21.45
C TYR A 318 11.11 -18.64 21.16
N SER A 319 11.28 -17.42 20.65
CA SER A 319 10.21 -16.52 20.23
C SER A 319 9.65 -16.87 18.85
N SER A 320 10.48 -17.46 18.00
CA SER A 320 10.08 -18.00 16.70
C SER A 320 10.92 -19.21 16.29
N ILE A 321 10.38 -19.96 15.32
CA ILE A 321 11.07 -21.08 14.67
C ILE A 321 11.20 -20.81 13.17
N THR A 322 12.42 -20.88 12.66
CA THR A 322 12.74 -20.89 11.22
C THR A 322 13.05 -22.31 10.81
N VAL A 323 12.33 -22.86 9.84
CA VAL A 323 12.69 -24.12 9.18
C VAL A 323 13.40 -23.76 7.88
N PHE A 324 14.63 -24.23 7.71
CA PHE A 324 15.42 -24.04 6.50
C PHE A 324 15.63 -25.39 5.81
N ALA A 325 15.10 -25.52 4.60
CA ALA A 325 15.12 -26.75 3.79
C ALA A 325 15.98 -26.55 2.53
N PRO A 326 17.32 -26.43 2.66
CA PRO A 326 18.22 -26.07 1.56
C PRO A 326 18.24 -27.08 0.40
N THR A 327 17.89 -28.34 0.69
CA THR A 327 17.91 -29.45 -0.28
C THR A 327 16.54 -29.75 -0.89
N SER A 328 15.49 -29.02 -0.50
CA SER A 328 14.12 -29.30 -0.94
C SER A 328 13.86 -28.83 -2.37
N LYS A 329 14.06 -29.73 -3.35
CA LYS A 329 13.80 -29.44 -4.77
C LYS A 329 12.31 -29.26 -5.02
N SER A 330 11.47 -29.95 -4.24
CA SER A 330 10.02 -29.82 -4.32
C SER A 330 9.55 -28.39 -3.99
N LEU A 331 10.13 -27.75 -2.97
CA LEU A 331 9.85 -26.34 -2.64
C LEU A 331 10.51 -25.36 -3.62
N GLY A 332 11.74 -25.65 -4.07
CA GLY A 332 12.50 -24.73 -4.91
C GLY A 332 12.82 -23.41 -4.19
N TYR A 333 12.83 -22.30 -4.94
CA TYR A 333 13.00 -20.96 -4.37
C TYR A 333 11.73 -20.54 -3.62
N TYR A 334 11.77 -20.57 -2.28
CA TYR A 334 10.59 -20.39 -1.44
C TYR A 334 10.92 -19.66 -0.13
N GLY A 335 10.03 -18.76 0.27
CA GLY A 335 9.98 -18.11 1.57
C GLY A 335 8.52 -17.93 1.99
N SER A 336 8.20 -18.23 3.24
CA SER A 336 6.89 -17.90 3.81
C SER A 336 6.92 -17.82 5.33
N ALA A 337 6.25 -16.81 5.87
CA ALA A 337 5.93 -16.68 7.27
C ALA A 337 4.53 -17.24 7.59
N PHE A 338 4.47 -18.10 8.60
CA PHE A 338 3.22 -18.66 9.13
C PHE A 338 2.90 -18.02 10.47
N LEU A 339 1.87 -17.18 10.44
CA LEU A 339 1.44 -16.37 11.59
C LEU A 339 0.27 -16.97 12.37
N GLU A 340 -0.36 -18.00 11.80
CA GLU A 340 -1.59 -18.62 12.28
C GLU A 340 -1.49 -20.15 12.32
N LEU A 341 -0.27 -20.67 12.16
CA LEU A 341 0.01 -22.09 12.24
C LEU A 341 0.42 -22.45 13.68
N PRO A 342 -0.47 -23.06 14.50
CA PRO A 342 -0.09 -23.52 15.82
C PRO A 342 0.90 -24.69 15.70
N ILE A 343 2.05 -24.53 16.36
CA ILE A 343 3.12 -25.51 16.43
C ILE A 343 3.44 -25.77 17.90
N ASP A 344 3.28 -27.01 18.34
CA ASP A 344 3.69 -27.42 19.69
C ASP A 344 5.23 -27.56 19.73
N VAL A 345 5.88 -26.70 20.52
CA VAL A 345 7.35 -26.64 20.73
C VAL A 345 7.79 -27.28 22.06
N GLY A 346 6.92 -28.06 22.70
CA GLY A 346 7.22 -28.80 23.94
C GLY A 346 6.66 -28.08 25.17
N GLY A 347 5.38 -28.32 25.47
CA GLY A 347 4.68 -27.68 26.60
C GLY A 347 4.29 -26.22 26.36
N LYS A 348 4.52 -25.71 25.15
CA LYS A 348 4.12 -24.39 24.67
C LYS A 348 3.78 -24.48 23.19
N THR A 349 2.77 -23.71 22.76
CA THR A 349 2.45 -23.54 21.34
C THR A 349 3.03 -22.20 20.87
N THR A 350 3.69 -22.20 19.71
CA THR A 350 4.05 -20.98 18.99
C THR A 350 3.23 -20.86 17.71
N ILE A 351 2.99 -19.62 17.28
CA ILE A 351 2.34 -19.26 16.01
C ILE A 351 3.25 -18.34 15.17
N ASN A 352 4.52 -18.23 15.56
CA ASN A 352 5.52 -17.43 14.86
C ASN A 352 6.55 -18.38 14.28
N SER A 353 6.35 -18.77 13.02
CA SER A 353 7.29 -19.62 12.32
C SER A 353 7.44 -19.20 10.87
N GLN A 354 8.56 -19.55 10.25
CA GLN A 354 8.77 -19.33 8.82
C GLN A 354 9.47 -20.53 8.20
N LEU A 355 9.26 -20.73 6.90
CA LEU A 355 9.91 -21.74 6.08
C LEU A 355 10.70 -21.06 4.97
N VAL A 356 11.97 -21.44 4.86
CA VAL A 356 12.87 -21.02 3.79
C VAL A 356 13.31 -22.27 3.02
N GLY A 357 13.04 -22.31 1.72
CA GLY A 357 13.44 -23.39 0.81
C GLY A 357 14.86 -23.21 0.30
N GLN A 358 15.07 -23.44 -1.01
CA GLN A 358 16.39 -23.40 -1.66
C GLN A 358 16.92 -21.98 -1.92
N VAL A 359 16.57 -21.00 -1.08
CA VAL A 359 17.02 -19.62 -1.24
C VAL A 359 18.53 -19.56 -1.00
N GLY A 360 19.28 -19.12 -2.01
CA GLY A 360 20.74 -19.07 -2.00
C GLY A 360 21.45 -20.40 -2.34
N THR A 361 20.74 -21.53 -2.40
CA THR A 361 21.31 -22.82 -2.85
C THR A 361 21.02 -23.15 -4.32
N VAL A 362 20.08 -22.43 -4.94
CA VAL A 362 19.88 -22.41 -6.40
C VAL A 362 20.14 -21.00 -6.94
N ASN A 363 20.11 -20.83 -8.27
CA ASN A 363 20.14 -19.52 -8.93
C ASN A 363 19.00 -18.63 -8.38
N SER A 364 19.35 -17.82 -7.38
CA SER A 364 18.41 -16.99 -6.63
C SER A 364 18.45 -15.57 -7.19
N PRO A 365 17.29 -14.96 -7.49
CA PRO A 365 17.24 -13.61 -8.05
C PRO A 365 17.68 -12.53 -7.06
N VAL A 366 17.64 -12.83 -5.75
CA VAL A 366 18.06 -11.92 -4.67
C VAL A 366 18.86 -12.69 -3.61
N PRO A 367 19.71 -12.00 -2.82
CA PRO A 367 20.41 -12.62 -1.69
C PRO A 367 19.43 -13.24 -0.68
N SER A 368 19.80 -14.39 -0.13
CA SER A 368 19.03 -15.17 0.85
C SER A 368 18.64 -14.41 2.11
N TRP A 369 19.55 -13.59 2.64
CA TRP A 369 19.30 -12.78 3.83
C TRP A 369 18.10 -11.84 3.64
N LYS A 370 17.83 -11.38 2.40
CA LYS A 370 16.69 -10.50 2.11
C LYS A 370 15.36 -11.25 2.26
N VAL A 371 15.28 -12.46 1.73
CA VAL A 371 14.08 -13.31 1.88
C VAL A 371 13.87 -13.66 3.35
N PHE A 372 14.93 -14.08 4.04
CA PHE A 372 14.85 -14.34 5.48
C PHE A 372 14.32 -13.11 6.22
N ALA A 373 14.94 -11.94 6.04
CA ALA A 373 14.58 -10.72 6.75
C ALA A 373 13.15 -10.27 6.42
N HIS A 374 12.71 -10.44 5.18
CA HIS A 374 11.34 -10.16 4.74
C HIS A 374 10.33 -11.04 5.49
N GLU A 375 10.51 -12.36 5.46
CA GLU A 375 9.62 -13.31 6.16
C GLU A 375 9.64 -13.08 7.68
N TYR A 376 10.81 -12.80 8.26
CA TYR A 376 10.91 -12.46 9.68
C TYR A 376 10.19 -11.13 10.01
N GLY A 377 10.14 -10.18 9.07
CA GLY A 377 9.33 -8.97 9.18
C GLY A 377 7.86 -9.28 9.42
N HIS A 378 7.28 -10.27 8.73
CA HIS A 378 5.91 -10.70 9.01
C HIS A 378 5.73 -11.28 10.41
N LEU A 379 6.76 -11.94 10.97
CA LEU A 379 6.73 -12.42 12.36
C LEU A 379 6.69 -11.27 13.38
N LEU A 380 7.10 -10.05 12.98
CA LEU A 380 6.92 -8.81 13.75
C LEU A 380 5.59 -8.10 13.45
N GLY A 381 4.80 -8.62 12.50
CA GLY A 381 3.50 -8.11 12.11
C GLY A 381 3.53 -7.16 10.92
N MET A 382 4.60 -7.12 10.13
CA MET A 382 4.72 -6.20 8.98
C MET A 382 3.91 -6.68 7.76
N TYR A 383 3.46 -5.74 6.93
CA TYR A 383 2.69 -5.97 5.70
C TYR A 383 3.59 -6.25 4.50
N ASP A 384 3.08 -6.98 3.51
CA ASP A 384 3.60 -6.92 2.15
C ASP A 384 3.11 -5.64 1.47
N TYR A 385 4.03 -4.79 1.03
CA TYR A 385 3.67 -3.55 0.35
C TYR A 385 3.54 -3.69 -1.16
N TYR A 386 3.94 -4.82 -1.75
CA TYR A 386 3.92 -5.01 -3.20
C TYR A 386 2.56 -5.51 -3.70
N ILE A 387 2.40 -5.56 -5.02
CA ILE A 387 1.28 -6.23 -5.68
C ILE A 387 1.87 -7.37 -6.51
N PRO A 388 1.52 -8.65 -6.24
CA PRO A 388 2.08 -9.79 -6.95
C PRO A 388 1.97 -9.66 -8.47
N ALA A 389 3.04 -10.05 -9.17
CA ALA A 389 3.13 -10.08 -10.63
C ALA A 389 2.89 -8.72 -11.35
N THR A 390 2.89 -7.60 -10.63
CA THR A 390 2.72 -6.27 -11.23
C THR A 390 3.83 -5.34 -10.78
N GLY A 391 4.66 -4.93 -11.74
CA GLY A 391 5.84 -4.09 -11.49
C GLY A 391 5.61 -2.59 -11.63
N THR A 392 4.50 -2.13 -12.23
CA THR A 392 4.33 -0.74 -12.71
C THR A 392 3.01 -0.11 -12.25
N THR A 393 2.56 -0.41 -11.04
CA THR A 393 1.22 0.02 -10.58
C THR A 393 1.20 1.44 -10.04
N GLY A 394 2.36 2.00 -9.66
CA GLY A 394 2.46 3.24 -8.89
C GLY A 394 1.91 3.14 -7.46
N LYS A 395 1.50 1.94 -7.05
CA LYS A 395 1.04 1.56 -5.71
C LYS A 395 2.04 0.59 -5.11
N SER A 396 3.26 1.07 -4.95
CA SER A 396 4.35 0.31 -4.38
C SER A 396 5.33 1.26 -3.69
N PRO A 397 6.20 0.72 -2.83
CA PRO A 397 7.30 1.48 -2.27
C PRO A 397 8.35 1.96 -3.27
N GLY A 398 8.31 1.51 -4.53
CA GLY A 398 9.46 1.63 -5.43
C GLY A 398 10.68 0.87 -4.88
N PRO A 399 11.88 1.48 -4.86
CA PRO A 399 13.09 0.83 -4.35
C PRO A 399 13.21 0.81 -2.82
N PHE A 400 12.32 1.49 -2.10
CA PHE A 400 12.44 1.81 -0.66
C PHE A 400 11.61 0.83 0.18
N ASP A 401 12.20 0.08 1.10
CA ASP A 401 11.58 -0.90 2.01
C ASP A 401 11.59 -2.36 1.50
N LEU A 402 12.24 -3.22 2.29
CA LEU A 402 12.38 -4.65 2.05
C LEU A 402 11.04 -5.41 1.99
N MET A 403 10.00 -4.92 2.66
CA MET A 403 8.67 -5.54 2.68
C MET A 403 7.87 -5.31 1.39
N GLY A 404 8.32 -4.41 0.52
CA GLY A 404 7.72 -4.24 -0.79
C GLY A 404 8.66 -4.55 -1.95
N ASN A 405 9.97 -4.56 -1.74
CA ASN A 405 10.86 -5.01 -2.80
C ASN A 405 12.19 -5.58 -2.30
N THR A 406 12.43 -6.86 -2.61
CA THR A 406 13.70 -7.54 -2.30
C THR A 406 14.77 -7.34 -3.38
N SER A 407 14.41 -6.95 -4.61
CA SER A 407 15.35 -6.63 -5.70
C SER A 407 15.82 -5.16 -5.70
N GLY A 408 15.13 -4.29 -4.96
CA GLY A 408 15.52 -2.90 -4.74
C GLY A 408 16.83 -2.75 -3.96
N ASN A 409 17.37 -1.54 -3.99
CA ASN A 409 18.65 -1.20 -3.37
C ASN A 409 18.52 -0.38 -2.07
N ALA A 410 17.32 0.10 -1.73
CA ALA A 410 17.03 0.84 -0.51
C ALA A 410 16.17 0.00 0.45
N ASN A 411 16.80 -0.93 1.17
CA ASN A 411 16.09 -2.00 1.89
C ASN A 411 15.60 -1.60 3.27
N SER A 412 16.02 -0.45 3.82
CA SER A 412 15.61 -0.01 5.15
C SER A 412 14.10 0.19 5.21
N PHE A 413 13.48 -0.23 6.31
CA PHE A 413 12.04 -0.08 6.52
C PHE A 413 11.63 1.40 6.56
N PHE A 414 10.44 1.70 6.06
CA PHE A 414 9.81 3.01 6.17
C PHE A 414 9.72 3.46 7.63
N GLY A 415 9.93 4.76 7.85
CA GLY A 415 9.83 5.39 9.15
C GLY A 415 8.45 5.18 9.79
N PHE A 416 7.37 5.20 9.01
CA PHE A 416 6.04 4.92 9.54
C PHE A 416 5.93 3.50 10.13
N GLN A 417 6.50 2.49 9.47
CA GLN A 417 6.48 1.12 10.01
C GLN A 417 7.37 0.99 11.24
N ARG A 418 8.53 1.68 11.26
CA ARG A 418 9.39 1.77 12.45
C ARG A 418 8.65 2.44 13.62
N TRP A 419 7.76 3.40 13.35
CA TRP A 419 6.89 4.02 14.35
C TRP A 419 5.81 3.05 14.86
N VAL A 420 5.17 2.27 13.98
CA VAL A 420 4.21 1.21 14.37
C VAL A 420 4.85 0.16 15.28
N GLN A 421 6.12 -0.20 15.03
CA GLN A 421 6.86 -1.11 15.91
C GLN A 421 7.29 -0.45 17.23
N GLY A 422 7.25 0.88 17.33
CA GLY A 422 7.77 1.65 18.47
C GLY A 422 9.29 1.83 18.46
N TRP A 423 9.95 1.56 17.33
CA TRP A 423 11.38 1.84 17.15
C TRP A 423 11.64 3.33 16.94
N ILE A 424 10.70 4.02 16.30
CA ILE A 424 10.56 5.48 16.35
C ILE A 424 9.49 5.78 17.40
N GLU A 425 9.77 6.70 18.32
CA GLU A 425 8.85 7.11 19.38
C GLU A 425 8.00 8.30 18.98
N ASP A 426 6.86 8.51 19.66
CA ASP A 426 5.97 9.66 19.40
C ASP A 426 6.73 11.01 19.53
N SER A 427 7.72 11.10 20.42
CA SER A 427 8.60 12.26 20.59
C SER A 427 9.51 12.51 19.39
N GLU A 428 9.76 11.52 18.55
CA GLU A 428 10.59 11.60 17.35
C GLU A 428 9.74 11.89 16.09
N VAL A 429 8.42 11.93 16.23
CA VAL A 429 7.48 12.25 15.15
C VAL A 429 7.02 13.71 15.26
N ILE A 430 6.91 14.39 14.12
CA ILE A 430 6.17 15.64 13.97
C ILE A 430 4.76 15.25 13.52
N CYS A 431 3.83 15.21 14.46
CA CYS A 431 2.41 15.03 14.15
C CYS A 431 1.80 16.39 13.84
N ASP A 432 1.54 16.66 12.56
CA ASP A 432 0.90 17.89 12.11
C ASP A 432 -0.47 17.59 11.51
N TYR A 433 -1.53 17.78 12.29
CA TYR A 433 -2.90 17.52 11.85
C TYR A 433 -3.65 18.77 11.37
N THR A 434 -3.09 19.98 11.49
CA THR A 434 -3.74 21.24 11.07
C THR A 434 -3.04 21.95 9.92
N THR A 435 -1.76 21.68 9.68
CA THR A 435 -0.83 22.44 8.82
C THR A 435 -0.70 23.91 9.21
N ASN A 436 0.53 24.40 9.31
CA ASN A 436 0.83 25.82 9.49
C ASN A 436 1.97 26.23 8.56
N SER A 437 1.64 26.97 7.51
CA SER A 437 2.56 27.40 6.45
C SER A 437 3.74 28.27 6.92
N SER A 438 3.65 28.86 8.11
CA SER A 438 4.76 29.62 8.70
C SER A 438 5.82 28.73 9.36
N THR A 439 5.55 27.45 9.55
CA THR A 439 6.45 26.52 10.23
C THR A 439 7.43 25.89 9.24
N ILE A 440 8.72 25.96 9.56
CA ILE A 440 9.75 25.14 8.89
C ILE A 440 9.95 23.90 9.75
N HIS A 441 9.69 22.74 9.17
CA HIS A 441 9.96 21.45 9.79
C HIS A 441 11.40 21.03 9.51
N SER A 442 11.93 20.19 10.39
CA SER A 442 13.28 19.65 10.24
C SER A 442 13.30 18.18 10.63
N LEU A 443 13.94 17.36 9.81
CA LEU A 443 14.14 15.94 10.04
C LEU A 443 15.63 15.57 9.99
N THR A 444 16.02 14.61 10.82
CA THR A 444 17.29 13.89 10.76
C THR A 444 17.10 12.56 9.99
N PRO A 445 18.16 11.98 9.42
CA PRO A 445 18.07 10.69 8.74
C PRO A 445 17.45 9.60 9.62
N LEU A 446 16.68 8.68 9.03
CA LEU A 446 15.98 7.62 9.77
C LEU A 446 16.90 6.77 10.68
N ASN A 447 18.15 6.57 10.26
CA ASN A 447 19.15 5.75 10.94
C ASN A 447 19.99 6.52 11.98
N GLN A 448 19.69 7.81 12.23
CA GLN A 448 20.28 8.53 13.36
C GLN A 448 19.55 8.21 14.68
N ASN A 449 20.26 8.34 15.81
CA ASN A 449 19.71 8.00 17.13
C ASN A 449 18.92 9.14 17.80
N SER A 450 18.91 10.34 17.24
CA SER A 450 18.28 11.52 17.84
C SER A 450 17.67 12.43 16.79
N GLY A 451 16.73 13.28 17.21
CA GLY A 451 16.07 14.26 16.34
C GLY A 451 14.68 13.80 15.90
N LYS A 452 13.99 14.66 15.14
CA LYS A 452 12.73 14.30 14.51
C LYS A 452 13.02 13.46 13.27
N LYS A 453 12.37 12.31 13.11
CA LYS A 453 12.66 11.33 12.05
C LYS A 453 11.54 11.21 11.03
N LEU A 454 10.33 11.55 11.45
CA LEU A 454 9.13 11.40 10.66
C LEU A 454 8.26 12.64 10.80
N TYR A 455 7.69 13.10 9.69
CA TYR A 455 6.56 14.01 9.70
C TYR A 455 5.34 13.25 9.19
N VAL A 456 4.21 13.41 9.88
CA VAL A 456 2.96 12.75 9.52
C VAL A 456 1.83 13.77 9.54
N HIS A 457 1.13 13.85 8.41
CA HIS A 457 -0.12 14.60 8.27
C HIS A 457 -1.24 13.62 7.90
N PRO A 458 -2.16 13.30 8.83
CA PRO A 458 -3.38 12.58 8.50
C PRO A 458 -4.13 13.38 7.45
N ILE A 459 -4.55 12.77 6.36
CA ILE A 459 -5.43 13.41 5.39
C ILE A 459 -6.88 13.12 5.80
N ASP A 460 -7.13 11.88 6.20
CA ASP A 460 -8.38 11.45 6.84
C ASP A 460 -8.04 10.47 7.99
N GLY A 461 -9.02 9.75 8.53
CA GLY A 461 -8.78 8.79 9.62
C GLY A 461 -7.95 7.56 9.26
N LYS A 462 -7.65 7.35 7.96
CA LYS A 462 -7.07 6.14 7.38
C LYS A 462 -5.99 6.41 6.34
N LEU A 463 -5.97 7.59 5.72
CA LEU A 463 -4.93 8.00 4.79
C LEU A 463 -4.03 9.03 5.47
N ALA A 464 -2.72 8.82 5.41
CA ALA A 464 -1.74 9.79 5.88
C ALA A 464 -0.70 10.12 4.82
N LEU A 465 -0.32 11.39 4.76
CA LEU A 465 0.92 11.85 4.15
C LEU A 465 2.05 11.67 5.14
N VAL A 466 3.13 11.06 4.68
CA VAL A 466 4.34 10.83 5.47
C VAL A 466 5.54 11.39 4.73
N ILE A 467 6.42 12.04 5.48
CA ILE A 467 7.70 12.55 4.99
C ILE A 467 8.79 12.00 5.91
N GLU A 468 9.80 11.38 5.32
CA GLU A 468 10.99 10.90 6.01
C GLU A 468 12.26 11.32 5.29
N PHE A 469 13.37 11.43 6.01
CA PHE A 469 14.66 11.78 5.42
C PHE A 469 15.51 10.52 5.18
N ARG A 470 15.83 10.24 3.92
CA ARG A 470 16.62 9.08 3.48
C ARG A 470 18.01 9.52 3.05
N THR A 471 19.02 8.79 3.51
CA THR A 471 20.42 8.96 3.13
C THR A 471 21.04 7.60 2.85
N GLU A 472 22.12 7.57 2.08
CA GLU A 472 22.97 6.39 1.90
C GLU A 472 23.33 5.77 3.27
N SER A 473 23.24 4.44 3.37
CA SER A 473 23.56 3.69 4.59
C SER A 473 23.92 2.23 4.28
N GLU A 474 24.25 1.42 5.30
CA GLU A 474 24.59 0.00 5.11
C GLU A 474 23.54 -0.78 4.30
N PHE A 475 22.26 -0.45 4.45
CA PHE A 475 21.16 -1.16 3.79
C PHE A 475 20.42 -0.33 2.75
N ASP A 476 20.81 0.94 2.57
CA ASP A 476 20.26 1.84 1.54
C ASP A 476 21.34 2.36 0.60
N VAL A 477 21.25 1.97 -0.67
CA VAL A 477 22.07 2.50 -1.76
C VAL A 477 21.22 3.43 -2.62
N LEU A 478 21.40 4.74 -2.43
CA LEU A 478 20.63 5.82 -3.06
C LEU A 478 21.37 6.48 -4.22
N LYS A 479 22.68 6.24 -4.36
CA LYS A 479 23.52 6.76 -5.46
C LYS A 479 23.49 8.30 -5.55
N GLY A 480 23.53 8.95 -4.39
CA GLY A 480 23.54 10.42 -4.28
C GLY A 480 22.16 11.08 -4.31
N ASN A 481 21.06 10.30 -4.31
CA ASN A 481 19.70 10.83 -4.18
C ASN A 481 19.25 10.87 -2.71
N ASP A 482 20.11 11.41 -1.84
CA ASP A 482 19.76 11.64 -0.45
C ASP A 482 18.73 12.77 -0.38
N GLY A 483 17.63 12.59 0.36
CA GLY A 483 16.55 13.58 0.33
C GLY A 483 15.29 13.19 1.09
N LEU A 484 14.32 14.11 1.06
CA LEU A 484 13.02 13.92 1.68
C LEU A 484 12.18 12.98 0.83
N LEU A 485 11.93 11.77 1.31
CA LEU A 485 11.02 10.84 0.67
C LEU A 485 9.59 11.14 1.14
N VAL A 486 8.73 11.47 0.17
CA VAL A 486 7.32 11.81 0.40
C VAL A 486 6.45 10.67 -0.10
N TYR A 487 5.53 10.18 0.75
CA TYR A 487 4.64 9.10 0.37
C TYR A 487 3.28 9.19 1.07
N LEU A 488 2.29 8.55 0.46
CA LEU A 488 1.00 8.29 1.06
C LEU A 488 0.96 6.86 1.59
N ILE A 489 0.37 6.68 2.76
CA ILE A 489 0.05 5.37 3.32
C ILE A 489 -1.47 5.27 3.54
N ASP A 490 -2.10 4.27 2.92
CA ASP A 490 -3.54 4.06 2.97
C ASP A 490 -3.91 2.82 3.79
N MET A 491 -4.43 3.05 5.00
CA MET A 491 -4.89 2.00 5.94
C MET A 491 -6.09 1.20 5.42
N LYS A 492 -6.69 1.58 4.28
CA LYS A 492 -7.74 0.82 3.59
C LYS A 492 -7.13 -0.25 2.68
N VAL A 493 -5.84 -0.20 2.35
CA VAL A 493 -5.27 -1.15 1.39
C VAL A 493 -4.69 -2.35 2.14
N ALA A 494 -5.06 -3.56 1.69
CA ALA A 494 -4.62 -4.80 2.32
C ALA A 494 -3.17 -5.14 1.96
N SER A 495 -2.59 -6.11 2.69
CA SER A 495 -1.31 -6.73 2.31
C SER A 495 -1.40 -7.26 0.88
N LEU A 496 -0.29 -7.21 0.15
CA LEU A 496 -0.20 -7.64 -1.25
C LEU A 496 -1.06 -6.79 -2.23
N LYS A 497 -1.52 -5.60 -1.81
CA LYS A 497 -2.38 -4.70 -2.61
C LYS A 497 -1.86 -3.27 -2.78
N GLY A 498 -0.61 -3.00 -2.37
CA GLY A 498 0.02 -1.71 -2.63
C GLY A 498 -0.50 -0.56 -1.77
N PRO A 499 -0.31 -0.58 -0.43
CA PRO A 499 -0.79 0.47 0.46
C PRO A 499 0.03 1.75 0.44
N ILE A 500 1.19 1.74 -0.22
CA ILE A 500 2.12 2.85 -0.31
C ILE A 500 2.07 3.46 -1.71
N SER A 501 2.10 4.79 -1.77
CA SER A 501 2.29 5.51 -3.02
C SER A 501 3.33 6.61 -2.86
N ILE A 502 4.49 6.41 -3.48
CA ILE A 502 5.58 7.40 -3.51
C ILE A 502 5.17 8.63 -4.33
N GLN A 503 5.46 9.82 -3.81
CA GLN A 503 5.17 11.11 -4.42
C GLN A 503 6.50 11.77 -4.83
N PRO A 504 7.02 11.54 -6.05
CA PRO A 504 8.24 12.18 -6.54
C PRO A 504 7.97 13.62 -7.02
N SER A 505 9.02 14.43 -7.07
CA SER A 505 9.00 15.68 -7.85
C SER A 505 8.68 15.40 -9.31
N GLU A 506 7.94 16.29 -9.98
CA GLU A 506 7.63 16.16 -11.42
C GLU A 506 8.89 16.04 -12.28
N GLN A 507 9.98 16.66 -11.84
CA GLN A 507 11.28 16.67 -12.53
C GLN A 507 12.01 15.32 -12.41
N ASP A 508 11.63 14.49 -11.43
CA ASP A 508 12.29 13.22 -11.11
C ASP A 508 11.54 11.98 -11.58
N ILE A 509 10.36 12.18 -12.17
CA ILE A 509 9.61 11.09 -12.81
C ILE A 509 10.42 10.55 -13.99
N VAL A 510 10.76 9.26 -13.92
CA VAL A 510 11.34 8.55 -15.07
C VAL A 510 10.24 8.31 -16.11
N LEU A 511 10.41 8.88 -17.30
CA LEU A 511 9.49 8.70 -18.41
C LEU A 511 9.75 7.32 -19.04
N SER A 512 8.77 6.41 -18.95
CA SER A 512 8.85 5.00 -19.42
C SER A 512 9.77 4.08 -18.60
N PRO A 513 9.53 3.90 -17.29
CA PRO A 513 10.31 3.00 -16.45
C PRO A 513 9.94 1.53 -16.73
N ARG A 514 10.88 0.60 -16.51
CA ARG A 514 10.55 -0.84 -16.60
C ARG A 514 9.63 -1.30 -15.47
N ASP A 515 9.81 -0.73 -14.29
CA ASP A 515 9.14 -1.07 -13.04
C ASP A 515 9.11 0.15 -12.09
N ASP A 516 8.38 0.05 -10.98
CA ASP A 516 8.25 1.11 -9.99
C ASP A 516 9.57 1.36 -9.24
N VAL A 517 10.48 0.37 -9.18
CA VAL A 517 11.84 0.55 -8.63
C VAL A 517 12.59 1.59 -9.44
N GLU A 518 12.58 1.44 -10.76
CA GLU A 518 13.20 2.41 -11.67
C GLU A 518 12.44 3.74 -11.64
N LYS A 519 11.11 3.70 -11.68
CA LYS A 519 10.24 4.88 -11.67
C LYS A 519 10.54 5.84 -10.52
N TYR A 520 10.73 5.30 -9.31
CA TYR A 520 10.88 6.07 -8.08
C TYR A 520 12.34 6.14 -7.59
N SER A 521 13.31 5.72 -8.41
CA SER A 521 14.74 5.72 -8.04
C SER A 521 15.32 7.09 -7.65
N ARG A 522 14.71 8.18 -8.13
CA ARG A 522 15.07 9.58 -7.81
C ARG A 522 14.01 10.32 -7.00
N ALA A 523 13.11 9.59 -6.33
CA ALA A 523 11.98 10.20 -5.62
C ALA A 523 12.34 11.11 -4.42
N PRO A 524 13.42 10.87 -3.65
CA PRO A 524 13.76 11.74 -2.52
C PRO A 524 14.07 13.17 -2.99
N LEU A 525 13.41 14.15 -2.39
CA LEU A 525 13.53 15.56 -2.78
C LEU A 525 14.86 16.15 -2.28
N SER A 526 15.55 16.83 -3.18
CA SER A 526 16.71 17.69 -2.92
C SER A 526 16.28 19.14 -2.63
N SER A 527 17.20 19.98 -2.14
CA SER A 527 16.95 21.41 -1.86
C SER A 527 16.32 22.14 -3.04
N GLY A 528 15.28 22.91 -2.78
CA GLY A 528 14.53 23.69 -3.77
C GLY A 528 13.49 22.89 -4.57
N GLN A 529 13.45 21.56 -4.44
CA GLN A 529 12.43 20.76 -5.11
C GLN A 529 11.11 20.76 -4.36
N THR A 530 10.04 20.49 -5.10
CA THR A 530 8.67 20.50 -4.59
C THR A 530 7.91 19.28 -5.08
N VAL A 531 6.94 18.83 -4.28
CA VAL A 531 5.95 17.86 -4.72
C VAL A 531 4.56 18.27 -4.24
N LYS A 532 3.57 18.14 -5.12
CA LYS A 532 2.17 18.36 -4.81
C LYS A 532 1.51 17.04 -4.43
N VAL A 533 0.83 17.03 -3.28
CA VAL A 533 0.07 15.89 -2.77
C VAL A 533 -1.32 16.38 -2.39
N LYS A 534 -2.31 16.07 -3.21
CA LYS A 534 -3.68 16.60 -3.09
C LYS A 534 -3.68 18.14 -3.05
N ASP A 535 -4.14 18.74 -1.96
CA ASP A 535 -4.23 20.18 -1.70
C ASP A 535 -2.99 20.76 -1.00
N LEU A 536 -1.99 19.91 -0.73
CA LEU A 536 -0.74 20.27 -0.08
C LEU A 536 0.42 20.28 -1.08
N VAL A 537 1.39 21.16 -0.83
CA VAL A 537 2.65 21.27 -1.53
C VAL A 537 3.78 21.20 -0.50
N ILE A 538 4.64 20.20 -0.67
CA ILE A 538 5.83 20.02 0.15
C ILE A 538 6.98 20.72 -0.58
N VAL A 539 7.67 21.62 0.12
CA VAL A 539 8.81 22.37 -0.40
C VAL A 539 10.04 21.99 0.41
N ALA A 540 11.01 21.31 -0.21
CA ALA A 540 12.30 21.04 0.40
C ALA A 540 13.12 22.34 0.41
N GLU A 541 13.40 22.89 1.59
CA GLU A 541 14.10 24.19 1.74
C GLU A 541 15.61 23.97 1.68
N ASP A 542 16.14 23.15 2.59
CA ASP A 542 17.56 22.81 2.67
C ASP A 542 17.73 21.34 3.06
N VAL A 543 18.49 20.59 2.26
CA VAL A 543 18.78 19.17 2.41
C VAL A 543 20.29 18.98 2.44
N SER A 544 20.77 18.48 3.58
CA SER A 544 22.17 18.13 3.84
C SER A 544 22.26 16.69 4.37
N GLN A 545 23.45 16.11 4.46
CA GLN A 545 23.65 14.75 4.98
C GLN A 545 23.12 14.52 6.41
N GLU A 546 23.10 15.56 7.24
CA GLU A 546 22.72 15.43 8.65
C GLU A 546 21.26 15.83 8.92
N ARG A 547 20.68 16.64 8.03
CA ARG A 547 19.40 17.28 8.26
C ARG A 547 18.75 17.72 6.96
N ALA A 548 17.44 17.55 6.89
CA ALA A 548 16.58 18.12 5.87
C ALA A 548 15.52 19.03 6.50
N THR A 549 15.24 20.16 5.86
CA THR A 549 14.21 21.12 6.27
C THR A 549 13.21 21.34 5.15
N PHE A 550 11.95 21.53 5.51
CA PHE A 550 10.88 21.69 4.54
C PHE A 550 9.69 22.46 5.11
N LYS A 551 8.83 22.92 4.22
CA LYS A 551 7.51 23.45 4.54
C LYS A 551 6.42 22.60 3.91
N VAL A 552 5.25 22.60 4.56
CA VAL A 552 4.01 22.08 4.00
C VAL A 552 3.06 23.24 3.85
N LEU A 553 2.67 23.51 2.61
CA LEU A 553 1.84 24.64 2.22
C LEU A 553 0.56 24.12 1.57
N THR A 554 -0.54 24.84 1.70
CA THR A 554 -1.68 24.62 0.80
C THR A 554 -1.35 25.14 -0.61
N ASP A 555 -2.10 24.69 -1.62
CA ASP A 555 -1.98 25.20 -2.99
C ASP A 555 -2.03 26.74 -3.07
N ILE A 556 -2.90 27.36 -2.28
CA ILE A 556 -3.09 28.82 -2.25
C ILE A 556 -1.85 29.51 -1.65
N GLU A 557 -1.34 28.98 -0.54
CA GLU A 557 -0.16 29.52 0.13
C GLU A 557 1.09 29.35 -0.75
N PHE A 558 1.22 28.23 -1.44
CA PHE A 558 2.31 28.00 -2.37
C PHE A 558 2.27 28.97 -3.56
N GLN A 559 1.09 29.22 -4.14
CA GLN A 559 0.96 30.22 -5.20
C GLN A 559 1.33 31.62 -4.70
N ALA A 560 0.87 32.00 -3.50
CA ALA A 560 1.22 33.28 -2.90
C ALA A 560 2.73 33.43 -2.67
N LYS A 561 3.42 32.36 -2.25
CA LYS A 561 4.88 32.30 -2.13
C LYS A 561 5.55 32.54 -3.49
N GLN A 562 5.14 31.82 -4.53
CA GLN A 562 5.71 32.00 -5.87
C GLN A 562 5.49 33.41 -6.42
N ASP A 563 4.32 34.01 -6.21
CA ASP A 563 4.02 35.38 -6.64
C ASP A 563 4.86 36.41 -5.87
N ALA A 564 5.12 36.18 -4.58
CA ALA A 564 6.00 37.03 -3.78
C ALA A 564 7.47 36.94 -4.25
N GLU A 565 7.95 35.72 -4.52
CA GLU A 565 9.31 35.48 -5.03
C GLU A 565 9.51 36.08 -6.43
N ALA A 566 8.53 35.92 -7.32
CA ALA A 566 8.55 36.51 -8.66
C ALA A 566 8.58 38.04 -8.60
N ARG A 567 7.79 38.66 -7.70
CA ARG A 567 7.83 40.11 -7.46
C ARG A 567 9.17 40.57 -6.93
N ALA A 568 9.73 39.89 -5.93
CA ALA A 568 11.03 40.22 -5.37
C ALA A 568 12.16 40.09 -6.41
N ALA A 569 12.14 39.05 -7.23
CA ALA A 569 13.09 38.85 -8.33
C ALA A 569 12.97 39.96 -9.39
N ALA A 570 11.75 40.35 -9.75
CA ALA A 570 11.51 41.45 -10.68
C ALA A 570 12.02 42.79 -10.12
N GLU A 571 11.78 43.08 -8.84
CA GLU A 571 12.30 44.27 -8.16
C GLU A 571 13.84 44.28 -8.09
N LEU A 572 14.46 43.15 -7.78
CA LEU A 572 15.92 43.02 -7.75
C LEU A 572 16.52 43.24 -9.14
N LYS A 573 15.91 42.65 -10.17
CA LYS A 573 16.31 42.84 -11.57
C LYS A 573 16.18 44.31 -11.98
N ALA A 574 15.07 44.97 -11.65
CA ALA A 574 14.89 46.40 -11.91
C ALA A 574 15.93 47.26 -11.21
N LYS A 575 16.27 46.96 -9.94
CA LYS A 575 17.35 47.63 -9.20
C LYS A 575 18.71 47.42 -9.87
N GLN A 576 19.05 46.21 -10.30
CA GLN A 576 20.29 45.90 -11.01
C GLN A 576 20.38 46.63 -12.36
N GLU A 577 19.30 46.65 -13.15
CA GLU A 577 19.24 47.37 -14.41
C GLU A 577 19.37 48.89 -14.22
N SER A 578 18.74 49.44 -13.18
CA SER A 578 18.88 50.86 -12.84
C SER A 578 20.30 51.21 -12.42
N ALA A 579 20.95 50.37 -11.62
CA ALA A 579 22.34 50.53 -11.21
C ALA A 579 23.31 50.42 -12.40
N ALA A 580 23.06 49.47 -13.32
CA ALA A 580 23.84 49.32 -14.54
C ALA A 580 23.70 50.54 -15.46
N LYS A 581 22.48 51.07 -15.64
CA LYS A 581 22.23 52.32 -16.39
C LYS A 581 22.93 53.52 -15.73
N ALA A 582 22.86 53.65 -14.42
CA ALA A 582 23.53 54.71 -13.68
C ALA A 582 25.07 54.60 -13.78
N ALA A 583 25.63 53.39 -13.72
CA ALA A 583 27.06 53.14 -13.91
C ALA A 583 27.52 53.44 -15.34
N ALA A 584 26.69 53.14 -16.36
CA ALA A 584 26.96 53.50 -17.75
C ALA A 584 26.92 55.02 -17.96
N ALA A 585 25.96 55.73 -17.36
CA ALA A 585 25.84 57.17 -17.44
C ALA A 585 27.03 57.93 -16.82
N LYS A 586 27.75 57.32 -15.87
CA LYS A 586 28.98 57.90 -15.27
C LYS A 586 30.22 57.73 -16.15
N LYS A 587 30.17 56.95 -17.23
CA LYS A 587 31.32 56.76 -18.14
C LYS A 587 31.36 57.90 -19.16
N THR A 588 32.52 58.53 -19.32
CA THR A 588 32.76 59.56 -20.34
C THR A 588 33.42 58.93 -21.56
N THR A 589 33.07 59.39 -22.76
CA THR A 589 33.71 58.95 -24.02
C THR A 589 34.66 60.01 -24.52
N ILE A 590 35.93 59.67 -24.70
CA ILE A 590 36.91 60.53 -25.38
C ILE A 590 37.25 59.95 -26.74
N THR A 591 37.62 60.83 -27.68
CA THR A 591 38.15 60.43 -28.98
C THR A 591 39.66 60.57 -28.95
N CYS A 592 40.37 59.53 -29.36
CA CYS A 592 41.82 59.45 -29.37
C CYS A 592 42.30 59.24 -30.82
N THR A 593 43.29 60.01 -31.28
CA THR A 593 43.79 59.96 -32.66
C THR A 593 45.30 59.67 -32.72
N LYS A 594 45.72 58.90 -33.73
CA LYS A 594 47.12 58.62 -34.07
C LYS A 594 47.27 58.62 -35.60
N GLY A 595 47.75 59.73 -36.16
CA GLY A 595 47.70 59.95 -37.61
C GLY A 595 46.25 60.02 -38.12
N LYS A 596 45.91 59.24 -39.15
CA LYS A 596 44.52 59.11 -39.67
C LYS A 596 43.64 58.17 -38.84
N LEU A 597 44.20 57.42 -37.88
CA LEU A 597 43.45 56.45 -37.09
C LEU A 597 42.75 57.13 -35.92
N THR A 598 41.45 56.85 -35.75
CA THR A 598 40.62 57.38 -34.66
C THR A 598 40.04 56.24 -33.83
N ARG A 599 40.07 56.35 -32.50
CA ARG A 599 39.44 55.42 -31.56
C ARG A 599 38.62 56.17 -30.51
N LYS A 600 37.43 55.67 -30.19
CA LYS A 600 36.62 56.17 -29.07
C LYS A 600 36.84 55.29 -27.86
N ILE A 601 37.16 55.88 -26.71
CA ILE A 601 37.39 55.18 -25.45
C ILE A 601 36.35 55.66 -24.44
N THR A 602 35.55 54.72 -23.93
CA THR A 602 34.48 55.00 -22.95
C THR A 602 34.80 54.32 -21.61
N ALA A 603 35.06 55.11 -20.57
CA ALA A 603 35.37 54.63 -19.23
C ALA A 603 35.01 55.69 -18.17
N LEU A 604 35.10 55.34 -16.87
CA LEU A 604 34.87 56.30 -15.77
C LEU A 604 35.91 57.43 -15.74
N LYS A 605 37.16 57.12 -16.08
CA LYS A 605 38.26 58.08 -16.31
C LYS A 605 39.02 57.64 -17.56
N PRO A 606 38.53 57.95 -18.77
CA PRO A 606 39.12 57.42 -19.98
C PRO A 606 40.47 58.09 -20.26
N VAL A 607 41.47 57.31 -20.66
CA VAL A 607 42.81 57.77 -21.06
C VAL A 607 43.13 57.21 -22.43
N CYS A 608 43.77 58.00 -23.29
CA CYS A 608 44.16 57.53 -24.61
C CYS A 608 45.27 56.47 -24.50
N PRO A 609 45.21 55.38 -25.30
CA PRO A 609 46.28 54.38 -25.34
C PRO A 609 47.62 55.01 -25.76
N ALA A 610 48.72 54.36 -25.37
CA ALA A 610 50.07 54.83 -25.69
C ALA A 610 50.23 55.13 -27.20
N GLY A 611 50.71 56.34 -27.52
CA GLY A 611 50.87 56.82 -28.89
C GLY A 611 49.62 57.42 -29.55
N TYR A 612 48.47 57.48 -28.87
CA TYR A 612 47.29 58.24 -29.30
C TYR A 612 47.14 59.53 -28.48
N LYS A 613 46.73 60.65 -29.10
CA LYS A 613 46.43 61.92 -28.42
C LYS A 613 44.92 62.11 -28.30
N LYS A 614 44.46 62.70 -27.19
CA LYS A 614 43.06 63.10 -27.01
C LYS A 614 42.74 64.18 -28.04
N LYS A 615 41.67 63.98 -28.81
CA LYS A 615 41.13 64.96 -29.75
C LYS A 615 40.33 66.02 -29.03
#